data_AF-A0A815WYX6-F1
#
_entry.id   AF-A0A815WYX6-F1
#
_cell.length_a   1.000
_cell.length_b   1.000
_cell.length_c   1.000
_cell.angle_alpha   90.00
_cell.angle_beta   90.00
_cell.angle_gamma   90.00
#
_symmetry.space_group_name_H-M   'P 1'
#
loop_
_entity.id
_entity.type
_entity.pdbx_description
1 polymer ?
#
loop_
_entity_poly.entity_id
_entity_poly.type
_entity_poly.pdbx_seq_one_letter_code
_entity_poly.pdbx_strand_id
1 'polypeptide(L)'
;MWCIAANRSVLTALDQNTTIAEHDTSNCTVTTNDIDSMDIIQFADGWYSYPDLNTFDSDLLLTTLTLRNIKPSKAISPWNMKQKNSIGLPLTEIGTRQLEALFNLSQLLFGLARGEQSNYTFRDLQLGKPARQFREAGFNKFPNNNRSIDFFSIFQLVVNDILKSDAIDIVYMMYKDPRIRCVKQKSLDLLTNVTTINEVGYIVLNHYSQFLIQL
;
A
#
# COMPACT_ATOMS: atom_id res chain seq x y z
N MET A 1 -5.29 13.84 -7.62
CA MET A 1 -5.89 12.77 -8.44
C MET A 1 -4.74 12.01 -9.10
N TRP A 2 -4.45 10.77 -8.72
CA TRP A 2 -3.43 9.98 -9.42
C TRP A 2 -3.93 9.64 -10.81
N CYS A 3 -3.37 10.30 -11.81
CA CYS A 3 -3.24 9.72 -13.13
C CYS A 3 -2.21 8.59 -13.02
N ILE A 4 -2.67 7.39 -12.68
CA ILE A 4 -2.15 6.24 -13.40
C ILE A 4 -2.45 6.59 -14.85
N ALA A 5 -1.41 6.78 -15.67
CA ALA A 5 -1.58 6.73 -17.12
C ALA A 5 -2.03 5.31 -17.44
N ALA A 6 -3.31 5.03 -17.23
CA ALA A 6 -3.99 3.93 -17.85
C ALA A 6 -3.69 4.11 -19.33
N ASN A 7 -3.01 3.13 -19.90
CA ASN A 7 -2.88 3.01 -21.35
C ASN A 7 -4.24 3.33 -21.96
N ARG A 8 -4.30 4.47 -22.64
CA ARG A 8 -5.52 5.07 -23.22
C ARG A 8 -6.11 4.21 -24.34
N SER A 9 -5.59 2.99 -24.56
CA SER A 9 -6.00 2.01 -25.54
C SER A 9 -7.01 0.97 -25.01
N VAL A 10 -7.17 0.80 -23.69
CA VAL A 10 -8.04 -0.27 -23.14
C VAL A 10 -9.49 0.20 -22.92
N LEU A 11 -9.71 1.51 -22.72
CA LEU A 11 -11.05 2.06 -22.44
C LEU A 11 -11.88 2.44 -23.69
N THR A 12 -11.35 2.28 -24.89
CA THR A 12 -12.10 2.46 -26.16
C THR A 12 -12.53 1.14 -26.82
N ALA A 13 -12.19 -0.02 -26.24
CA ALA A 13 -12.40 -1.32 -26.86
C ALA A 13 -13.72 -2.03 -26.46
N LEU A 14 -14.60 -1.36 -25.70
CA LEU A 14 -15.84 -1.97 -25.20
C LEU A 14 -17.11 -1.59 -25.97
N ASP A 15 -17.00 -0.82 -27.07
CA ASP A 15 -18.18 -0.29 -27.77
C ASP A 15 -18.32 -0.65 -29.26
N GLN A 16 -17.44 -1.45 -29.87
CA GLN A 16 -17.64 -1.85 -31.27
C GLN A 16 -17.27 -3.31 -31.53
N ASN A 17 -18.31 -4.06 -31.91
CA ASN A 17 -18.26 -5.39 -32.48
C ASN A 17 -17.24 -5.52 -33.63
N THR A 18 -16.65 -6.72 -33.69
CA THR A 18 -16.12 -7.42 -34.87
C THR A 18 -14.70 -7.09 -35.34
N THR A 19 -14.05 -8.19 -35.74
CA THR A 19 -12.90 -8.39 -36.64
C THR A 19 -11.50 -8.49 -36.02
N ILE A 20 -10.92 -9.66 -36.28
CA ILE A 20 -9.60 -10.16 -35.96
C ILE A 20 -8.53 -9.26 -36.59
N ALA A 21 -7.53 -8.87 -35.80
CA ALA A 21 -6.18 -8.62 -36.27
C ALA A 21 -5.20 -8.86 -35.12
N GLU A 22 -4.33 -9.85 -35.30
CA GLU A 22 -3.11 -10.05 -34.53
C GLU A 22 -2.26 -8.77 -34.57
N HIS A 23 -1.73 -8.32 -33.43
CA HIS A 23 -0.39 -7.71 -33.35
C HIS A 23 0.08 -7.50 -31.89
N ASP A 24 1.24 -8.10 -31.61
CA ASP A 24 2.32 -7.71 -30.69
C ASP A 24 2.05 -7.52 -29.18
N THR A 25 2.02 -8.66 -28.48
CA THR A 25 2.41 -8.75 -27.07
C THR A 25 3.93 -8.65 -26.91
N SER A 26 4.44 -7.49 -26.50
CA SER A 26 5.84 -7.33 -26.10
C SER A 26 6.00 -7.43 -24.57
N ASN A 27 6.35 -8.65 -24.15
CA ASN A 27 7.31 -9.05 -23.11
C ASN A 27 7.23 -8.42 -21.70
N CYS A 28 6.49 -9.09 -20.83
CA CYS A 28 6.81 -9.16 -19.40
C CYS A 28 7.77 -10.34 -19.20
N THR A 29 9.05 -10.09 -18.96
CA THR A 29 10.05 -11.15 -18.73
C THR A 29 9.93 -11.66 -17.30
N VAL A 30 9.26 -12.80 -17.12
CA VAL A 30 9.27 -13.56 -15.86
C VAL A 30 10.55 -14.38 -15.85
N THR A 31 11.56 -14.01 -15.05
CA THR A 31 12.72 -14.87 -14.81
C THR A 31 12.42 -15.81 -13.65
N THR A 32 11.94 -17.01 -13.95
CA THR A 32 11.81 -18.11 -12.97
C THR A 32 13.15 -18.83 -12.88
N ASN A 33 13.92 -18.58 -11.83
CA ASN A 33 15.00 -19.48 -11.43
C ASN A 33 14.45 -20.38 -10.31
N ASP A 34 14.14 -21.62 -10.66
CA ASP A 34 13.54 -22.63 -9.78
C ASP A 34 14.50 -23.02 -8.64
N ILE A 35 14.21 -22.56 -7.41
CA ILE A 35 14.25 -23.32 -6.14
C ILE A 35 13.28 -22.61 -5.16
N ASP A 36 12.08 -23.16 -4.92
CA ASP A 36 11.16 -22.79 -3.80
C ASP A 36 10.79 -21.29 -3.62
N SER A 37 10.85 -20.47 -4.67
CA SER A 37 10.66 -19.02 -4.53
C SER A 37 9.19 -18.62 -4.57
N MET A 38 8.66 -18.06 -3.47
CA MET A 38 7.53 -17.15 -3.54
C MET A 38 7.80 -16.08 -4.60
N ASP A 39 7.09 -16.11 -5.73
CA ASP A 39 7.33 -15.26 -6.91
C ASP A 39 7.24 -13.75 -6.62
N ILE A 40 8.37 -13.16 -6.23
CA ILE A 40 8.56 -11.71 -6.20
C ILE A 40 8.50 -11.22 -7.65
N ILE A 41 7.53 -10.35 -7.96
CA ILE A 41 7.38 -9.77 -9.30
C ILE A 41 8.08 -8.41 -9.34
N GLN A 42 8.99 -8.22 -10.29
CA GLN A 42 9.59 -6.93 -10.60
C GLN A 42 8.84 -6.24 -11.75
N PHE A 43 8.51 -4.95 -11.57
CA PHE A 43 7.87 -4.10 -12.57
C PHE A 43 8.88 -3.14 -13.23
N ALA A 44 8.51 -2.60 -14.40
CA ALA A 44 9.40 -1.83 -15.30
C ALA A 44 10.03 -0.58 -14.67
N ASP A 45 9.40 -0.06 -13.62
CA ASP A 45 9.80 1.06 -12.79
C ASP A 45 10.72 0.66 -11.61
N GLY A 46 11.16 -0.60 -11.56
CA GLY A 46 12.06 -1.13 -10.53
C GLY A 46 11.35 -1.50 -9.22
N TRP A 47 10.02 -1.55 -9.24
CA TRP A 47 9.21 -1.91 -8.07
C TRP A 47 9.05 -3.41 -7.95
N TYR A 48 9.08 -3.90 -6.72
CA TYR A 48 8.84 -5.31 -6.43
C TYR A 48 7.52 -5.45 -5.68
N SER A 49 6.73 -6.45 -6.06
CA SER A 49 5.58 -6.91 -5.26
C SER A 49 5.87 -8.29 -4.70
N TYR A 50 5.61 -8.45 -3.42
CA TYR A 50 5.82 -9.68 -2.68
C TYR A 50 4.51 -10.47 -2.57
N PRO A 51 4.47 -11.77 -2.93
CA PRO A 51 3.25 -12.57 -2.90
C PRO A 51 2.53 -12.58 -1.56
N ASP A 52 3.29 -12.63 -0.48
CA ASP A 52 2.76 -12.67 0.88
C ASP A 52 2.12 -11.35 1.30
N LEU A 53 2.56 -10.23 0.72
CA LEU A 53 1.95 -8.92 0.91
C LEU A 53 0.76 -8.66 -0.01
N ASN A 54 0.44 -9.58 -0.93
CA ASN A 54 -0.74 -9.47 -1.79
C ASN A 54 -2.06 -9.78 -1.04
N THR A 55 -2.31 -9.07 0.04
CA THR A 55 -3.32 -9.37 1.05
C THR A 55 -3.90 -8.08 1.66
N PHE A 56 -5.01 -8.22 2.37
CA PHE A 56 -5.59 -7.23 3.27
C PHE A 56 -5.58 -7.70 4.73
N ASP A 57 -4.80 -8.74 5.07
CA ASP A 57 -4.48 -9.07 6.47
C ASP A 57 -3.79 -7.88 7.15
N SER A 58 -4.55 -7.11 7.93
CA SER A 58 -4.05 -5.88 8.54
C SER A 58 -2.92 -6.13 9.53
N ASP A 59 -2.88 -7.30 10.17
CA ASP A 59 -1.87 -7.59 11.21
C ASP A 59 -0.52 -7.90 10.55
N LEU A 60 -0.54 -8.65 9.44
CA LEU A 60 0.63 -8.86 8.59
C LEU A 60 1.14 -7.55 7.98
N LEU A 61 0.24 -6.73 7.43
CA LEU A 61 0.59 -5.44 6.83
C LEU A 61 1.18 -4.49 7.87
N LEU A 62 0.59 -4.41 9.07
CA LEU A 62 1.12 -3.60 10.16
C LEU A 62 2.49 -4.08 10.61
N THR A 63 2.65 -5.38 10.86
CA THR A 63 3.94 -5.98 11.25
C THR A 63 5.02 -5.66 10.22
N THR A 64 4.69 -5.78 8.93
CA THR A 64 5.58 -5.47 7.81
C THR A 64 5.95 -3.99 7.77
N LEU A 65 4.95 -3.11 7.91
CA LEU A 65 5.16 -1.66 7.94
C LEU A 65 6.09 -1.25 9.09
N THR A 66 5.99 -1.91 10.23
CA THR A 66 6.77 -1.59 11.43
C THR A 66 8.10 -2.34 11.51
N LEU A 67 8.50 -3.09 10.47
CA LEU A 67 9.78 -3.80 10.45
C LEU A 67 10.94 -2.83 10.69
N ARG A 68 11.63 -3.01 11.82
CA ARG A 68 12.87 -2.29 12.14
C ARG A 68 14.05 -3.12 11.66
N ASN A 69 15.05 -2.47 11.08
CA ASN A 69 16.28 -3.11 10.64
C ASN A 69 17.06 -3.58 11.90
N ILE A 70 17.04 -4.88 12.20
CA ILE A 70 17.70 -5.45 13.40
C ILE A 70 19.20 -5.54 13.12
N LYS A 71 19.95 -4.45 13.37
CA LYS A 71 21.31 -4.51 13.92
C LYS A 71 21.50 -3.38 14.95
N PRO A 72 21.72 -3.69 16.25
CA PRO A 72 21.68 -2.72 17.34
C PRO A 72 22.75 -1.62 17.29
N SER A 73 23.82 -1.77 16.51
CA SER A 73 24.93 -0.80 16.52
C SER A 73 24.77 0.35 15.53
N LYS A 74 23.89 0.24 14.52
CA LYS A 74 23.58 1.30 13.55
C LYS A 74 22.18 1.05 12.95
N ALA A 75 21.12 1.30 13.73
CA ALA A 75 19.74 1.25 13.22
C ALA A 75 19.52 2.40 12.22
N ILE A 76 19.95 2.19 10.98
CA ILE A 76 19.64 3.07 9.87
C ILE A 76 18.25 2.65 9.39
N SER A 77 17.24 3.44 9.78
CA SER A 77 15.92 3.37 9.13
C SER A 77 16.13 3.41 7.61
N PRO A 78 15.44 2.56 6.82
CA PRO A 78 15.53 2.63 5.36
C PRO A 78 15.09 4.00 4.81
N TRP A 79 14.41 4.80 5.64
CA TRP A 79 13.91 6.15 5.37
C TRP A 79 14.81 7.26 5.95
N ASN A 80 16.10 6.99 6.21
CA ASN A 80 17.00 7.94 6.88
C ASN A 80 17.15 9.27 6.11
N MET A 81 16.66 10.35 6.73
CA MET A 81 16.65 11.73 6.21
C MET A 81 18.02 12.31 5.85
N LYS A 82 19.13 11.71 6.30
CA LYS A 82 20.48 12.17 5.94
C LYS A 82 20.88 11.83 4.51
N GLN A 83 20.09 11.03 3.79
CA GLN A 83 20.29 10.68 2.37
C GLN A 83 19.80 11.75 1.39
N LYS A 84 19.92 13.05 1.73
CA LYS A 84 19.49 14.17 0.88
C LYS A 84 20.18 14.23 -0.50
N ASN A 85 21.30 13.53 -0.68
CA ASN A 85 22.07 13.49 -1.93
C ASN A 85 21.89 12.17 -2.71
N SER A 86 20.91 11.35 -2.35
CA SER A 86 20.72 9.99 -2.86
C SER A 86 19.53 9.86 -3.81
N ILE A 87 19.32 10.85 -4.68
CA ILE A 87 18.35 10.74 -5.77
C ILE A 87 18.82 9.59 -6.67
N GLY A 88 18.06 8.50 -6.72
CA GLY A 88 18.38 7.31 -7.53
C GLY A 88 18.99 6.11 -6.78
N LEU A 89 19.18 6.15 -5.46
CA LEU A 89 19.49 4.91 -4.71
C LEU A 89 18.23 4.03 -4.63
N PRO A 90 18.32 2.73 -4.97
CA PRO A 90 17.19 1.81 -4.86
C PRO A 90 16.77 1.67 -3.39
N LEU A 91 15.46 1.48 -3.17
CA LEU A 91 14.96 1.09 -1.85
C LEU A 91 15.60 -0.24 -1.44
N THR A 92 15.86 -0.39 -0.14
CA THR A 92 16.16 -1.70 0.41
C THR A 92 14.93 -2.60 0.28
N GLU A 93 15.12 -3.91 0.30
CA GLU A 93 14.03 -4.88 0.32
C GLU A 93 12.99 -4.56 1.41
N ILE A 94 13.46 -4.24 2.62
CA ILE A 94 12.61 -3.82 3.74
C ILE A 94 11.81 -2.56 3.39
N GLY A 95 12.45 -1.55 2.79
CA GLY A 95 11.77 -0.32 2.37
C GLY A 95 10.68 -0.58 1.33
N THR A 96 10.94 -1.46 0.36
CA THR A 96 9.94 -1.85 -0.65
C THR A 96 8.77 -2.61 -0.02
N ARG A 97 9.05 -3.54 0.90
CA ARG A 97 8.01 -4.28 1.65
C ARG A 97 7.16 -3.35 2.52
N GLN A 98 7.78 -2.42 3.23
CA GLN A 98 7.07 -1.39 4.01
C GLN A 98 6.16 -0.52 3.15
N LEU A 99 6.59 -0.24 1.92
CA LEU A 99 5.84 0.57 0.99
C LEU A 99 4.65 -0.16 0.37
N GLU A 100 4.80 -1.42 -0.01
CA GLU A 100 3.67 -2.27 -0.41
C GLU A 100 2.68 -2.43 0.75
N ALA A 101 3.18 -2.62 1.98
CA ALA A 101 2.34 -2.69 3.17
C ALA A 101 1.56 -1.38 3.42
N LEU A 102 2.23 -0.22 3.33
CA LEU A 102 1.60 1.10 3.41
C LEU A 102 0.50 1.24 2.35
N PHE A 103 0.78 0.83 1.12
CA PHE A 103 -0.18 0.91 0.03
C PHE A 103 -1.44 0.08 0.33
N ASN A 104 -1.27 -1.20 0.64
CA ASN A 104 -2.38 -2.13 0.85
C ASN A 104 -3.18 -1.76 2.10
N LEU A 105 -2.52 -1.32 3.16
CA LEU A 105 -3.19 -0.83 4.37
C LEU A 105 -4.00 0.45 4.10
N SER A 106 -3.47 1.36 3.28
CA SER A 106 -4.21 2.58 2.88
C SER A 106 -5.46 2.24 2.07
N GLN A 107 -5.37 1.26 1.16
CA GLN A 107 -6.52 0.81 0.36
C GLN A 107 -7.59 0.11 1.23
N LEU A 108 -7.15 -0.70 2.19
CA LEU A 108 -8.06 -1.31 3.16
C LEU A 108 -8.83 -0.24 3.94
N LEU A 109 -8.12 0.72 4.55
CA LEU A 109 -8.74 1.81 5.30
C LEU A 109 -9.72 2.62 4.46
N PHE A 110 -9.34 2.96 3.22
CA PHE A 110 -10.21 3.71 2.32
C PHE A 110 -11.51 2.97 2.00
N GLY A 111 -11.42 1.67 1.69
CA GLY A 111 -12.61 0.88 1.40
C GLY A 111 -13.49 0.70 2.64
N LEU A 112 -12.90 0.42 3.81
CA LEU A 112 -13.65 0.32 5.07
C LEU A 112 -14.36 1.64 5.42
N ALA A 113 -13.69 2.78 5.29
CA ALA A 113 -14.29 4.10 5.56
C ALA A 113 -15.49 4.41 4.65
N ARG A 114 -15.53 3.83 3.44
CA ARG A 114 -16.61 4.00 2.46
C ARG A 114 -17.68 2.92 2.54
N GLY A 115 -17.52 1.91 3.40
CA GLY A 115 -18.42 0.76 3.45
C GLY A 115 -18.29 -0.20 2.27
N GLU A 116 -17.13 -0.22 1.61
CA GLU A 116 -16.84 -1.11 0.48
C GLU A 116 -16.38 -2.49 0.99
N GLN A 117 -16.68 -3.55 0.24
CA GLN A 117 -16.32 -4.93 0.60
C GLN A 117 -15.05 -5.43 -0.10
N SER A 118 -14.61 -4.70 -1.12
CA SER A 118 -13.48 -5.06 -1.96
C SER A 118 -12.65 -3.83 -2.30
N ASN A 119 -11.36 -4.07 -2.54
CA ASN A 119 -10.46 -3.06 -3.10
C ASN A 119 -9.30 -3.75 -3.82
N TYR A 120 -8.41 -2.98 -4.43
CA TYR A 120 -7.21 -3.47 -5.10
C TYR A 120 -6.02 -3.40 -4.17
N THR A 121 -5.21 -4.46 -4.12
CA THR A 121 -3.84 -4.34 -3.61
C THR A 121 -2.92 -3.71 -4.65
N PHE A 122 -1.70 -3.40 -4.23
CA PHE A 122 -0.63 -2.97 -5.11
C PHE A 122 -0.44 -3.94 -6.27
N ARG A 123 -0.31 -5.25 -5.98
CA ARG A 123 -0.13 -6.28 -7.01
C ARG A 123 -1.32 -6.38 -7.96
N ASP A 124 -2.54 -6.22 -7.46
CA ASP A 124 -3.74 -6.28 -8.30
C ASP A 124 -3.72 -5.17 -9.36
N LEU A 125 -3.38 -3.93 -8.96
CA LEU A 125 -3.28 -2.80 -9.89
C LEU A 125 -2.16 -2.99 -10.92
N GLN A 126 -1.00 -3.48 -10.48
CA GLN A 126 0.14 -3.68 -11.38
C GLN A 126 -0.11 -4.79 -12.41
N LEU A 127 -0.87 -5.82 -12.04
CA LEU A 127 -1.23 -6.92 -12.93
C LEU A 127 -2.55 -6.69 -13.68
N GLY A 128 -3.22 -5.54 -13.49
CA GLY A 128 -4.54 -5.27 -14.08
C GLY A 128 -5.63 -6.25 -13.65
N LYS A 129 -5.55 -6.79 -12.42
CA LYS A 129 -6.53 -7.73 -11.85
C LYS A 129 -7.74 -7.00 -11.28
N PRO A 130 -8.91 -7.67 -11.20
CA PRO A 130 -10.07 -7.09 -10.54
C PRO A 130 -9.84 -6.90 -9.03
N ALA A 131 -10.62 -6.00 -8.42
CA ALA A 131 -10.64 -5.82 -6.98
C ALA A 131 -11.04 -7.12 -6.28
N ARG A 132 -10.42 -7.39 -5.12
CA ARG A 132 -10.68 -8.61 -4.34
C ARG A 132 -11.54 -8.29 -3.14
N GLN A 133 -12.43 -9.20 -2.80
CA GLN A 133 -13.17 -9.14 -1.56
C GLN A 133 -12.19 -9.19 -0.40
N PHE A 134 -12.35 -8.30 0.58
CA PHE A 134 -11.46 -8.20 1.72
C PHE A 134 -11.29 -9.53 2.48
N ARG A 135 -12.38 -10.29 2.67
CA ARG A 135 -12.34 -11.62 3.30
C ARG A 135 -11.48 -12.62 2.51
N GLU A 136 -11.67 -12.66 1.19
CA GLU A 136 -10.92 -13.56 0.30
C GLU A 136 -9.43 -13.20 0.25
N ALA A 137 -9.15 -11.91 0.41
CA ALA A 137 -7.80 -11.37 0.50
C ALA A 137 -7.25 -11.40 1.94
N GLY A 138 -7.79 -12.20 2.86
CA GLY A 138 -7.17 -12.46 4.18
C GLY A 138 -7.60 -11.53 5.31
N PHE A 139 -8.50 -10.57 5.08
CA PHE A 139 -9.00 -9.71 6.16
C PHE A 139 -10.04 -10.44 7.02
N ASN A 140 -9.59 -10.91 8.19
CA ASN A 140 -10.34 -11.78 9.09
C ASN A 140 -11.09 -11.04 10.23
N LYS A 141 -11.04 -9.71 10.26
CA LYS A 141 -11.69 -8.87 11.30
C LYS A 141 -13.19 -8.66 11.07
N PHE A 142 -13.73 -9.11 9.93
CA PHE A 142 -15.18 -9.15 9.74
C PHE A 142 -15.84 -10.25 10.56
N PRO A 143 -17.03 -10.01 11.14
CA PRO A 143 -17.74 -11.02 11.90
C PRO A 143 -18.12 -12.21 10.99
N ASN A 144 -17.88 -13.45 11.42
CA ASN A 144 -18.13 -14.66 10.61
C ASN A 144 -19.61 -15.07 10.52
N ASN A 145 -20.53 -14.28 11.06
CA ASN A 145 -21.96 -14.56 11.05
C ASN A 145 -22.66 -13.76 9.94
N ASN A 146 -23.88 -14.19 9.57
CA ASN A 146 -24.74 -13.50 8.59
C ASN A 146 -25.29 -12.16 9.10
N ARG A 147 -24.59 -11.47 10.01
CA ARG A 147 -24.98 -10.13 10.47
C ARG A 147 -24.54 -9.08 9.46
N SER A 148 -25.26 -7.97 9.42
CA SER A 148 -24.82 -6.77 8.72
C SER A 148 -23.44 -6.37 9.21
N ILE A 149 -22.55 -6.07 8.27
CA ILE A 149 -21.20 -5.62 8.58
C ILE A 149 -21.25 -4.13 8.95
N ASP A 150 -20.83 -3.81 10.16
CA ASP A 150 -20.54 -2.43 10.55
C ASP A 150 -19.10 -2.08 10.15
N PHE A 151 -18.96 -1.50 8.95
CA PHE A 151 -17.66 -1.14 8.40
C PHE A 151 -16.96 -0.05 9.21
N PHE A 152 -17.70 0.87 9.82
CA PHE A 152 -17.10 1.97 10.57
C PHE A 152 -16.48 1.47 11.88
N SER A 153 -17.17 0.58 12.61
CA SER A 153 -16.61 -0.05 13.80
C SER A 153 -15.34 -0.84 13.49
N ILE A 154 -15.29 -1.53 12.34
CA ILE A 154 -14.12 -2.29 11.89
C ILE A 154 -13.00 -1.37 11.44
N PHE A 155 -13.32 -0.29 10.73
CA PHE A 155 -12.39 0.78 10.39
C PHE A 155 -11.73 1.36 11.64
N GLN A 156 -12.52 1.72 12.66
CA GLN A 156 -12.02 2.20 13.95
C GLN A 156 -11.08 1.20 14.64
N LEU A 157 -11.40 -0.09 14.55
CA LEU A 157 -10.55 -1.15 15.10
C LEU A 157 -9.17 -1.17 14.41
N VAL A 158 -9.13 -1.14 13.08
CA VAL A 158 -7.85 -1.11 12.33
C VAL A 158 -7.07 0.18 12.61
N VAL A 159 -7.76 1.32 12.69
CA VAL A 159 -7.16 2.62 13.08
C VAL A 159 -6.50 2.55 14.46
N ASN A 160 -7.18 1.92 15.44
CA ASN A 160 -6.61 1.74 16.77
C ASN A 160 -5.38 0.85 16.77
N ASP A 161 -5.34 -0.19 15.93
CA ASP A 161 -4.17 -1.07 15.80
C ASP A 161 -2.97 -0.34 15.16
N ILE A 162 -3.23 0.57 14.19
CA ILE A 162 -2.19 1.45 13.61
C ILE A 162 -1.55 2.33 14.68
N LEU A 163 -2.33 2.86 15.62
CA LEU A 163 -1.80 3.74 16.66
C LEU A 163 -0.97 3.00 17.69
N LYS A 164 -1.37 1.77 18.03
CA LYS A 164 -0.67 0.95 19.03
C LYS A 164 0.63 0.34 18.51
N SER A 165 0.86 0.35 17.20
CA SER A 165 1.97 -0.34 16.55
C SER A 165 3.16 0.57 16.21
N ASP A 166 3.17 1.84 16.63
CA ASP A 166 4.14 2.86 16.20
C ASP A 166 4.17 3.10 14.67
N ALA A 167 3.17 2.62 13.92
CA ALA A 167 3.15 2.71 12.47
C ALA A 167 3.11 4.18 11.98
N ILE A 168 2.47 5.07 12.74
CA ILE A 168 2.39 6.51 12.40
C ILE A 168 3.78 7.15 12.29
N ASP A 169 4.72 6.80 13.17
CA ASP A 169 6.10 7.32 13.11
C ASP A 169 6.81 6.88 11.83
N ILE A 170 6.66 5.60 11.46
CA ILE A 170 7.24 5.06 10.23
C ILE A 170 6.65 5.76 9.01
N VAL A 171 5.32 5.89 8.95
CA VAL A 171 4.62 6.55 7.84
C VAL A 171 5.00 8.03 7.73
N TYR A 172 5.24 8.70 8.86
CA TYR A 172 5.75 10.06 8.86
C TYR A 172 7.19 10.16 8.35
N MET A 173 8.07 9.22 8.72
CA MET A 173 9.42 9.14 8.13
C MET A 173 9.36 8.92 6.61
N MET A 174 8.51 8.00 6.16
CA MET A 174 8.25 7.73 4.74
C MET A 174 7.74 8.99 4.01
N TYR A 175 6.81 9.73 4.61
CA TYR A 175 6.27 10.98 4.05
C TYR A 175 7.34 12.05 3.83
N LYS A 176 8.30 12.14 4.74
CA LYS A 176 9.40 13.12 4.66
C LYS A 176 10.50 12.70 3.70
N ASP A 177 10.46 11.48 3.18
CA ASP A 177 11.44 10.99 2.23
C ASP A 177 11.24 11.63 0.84
N PRO A 178 12.20 12.43 0.34
CA PRO A 178 12.04 13.15 -0.91
C PRO A 178 12.25 12.26 -2.15
N ARG A 179 12.74 11.02 -1.99
CA ARG A 179 13.16 10.18 -3.12
C ARG A 179 11.99 9.68 -3.95
N ILE A 180 10.81 9.49 -3.34
CA ILE A 180 9.70 8.77 -3.97
C ILE A 180 8.38 9.51 -3.73
N ARG A 181 7.91 10.24 -4.76
CA ARG A 181 6.66 11.04 -4.67
C ARG A 181 5.43 10.20 -4.36
N CYS A 182 5.35 8.97 -4.86
CA CYS A 182 4.22 8.10 -4.60
C CYS A 182 4.14 7.63 -3.14
N VAL A 183 5.28 7.46 -2.46
CA VAL A 183 5.33 7.23 -1.01
C VAL A 183 4.67 8.39 -0.29
N LYS A 184 5.02 9.63 -0.65
CA LYS A 184 4.45 10.83 -0.03
C LYS A 184 2.92 10.83 -0.12
N GLN A 185 2.34 10.60 -1.30
CA GLN A 185 0.88 10.54 -1.42
C GLN A 185 0.29 9.39 -0.61
N LYS A 186 0.86 8.18 -0.65
CA LYS A 186 0.29 7.05 0.09
C LYS A 186 0.40 7.22 1.60
N SER A 187 1.46 7.86 2.08
CA SER A 187 1.54 8.30 3.47
C SER A 187 0.45 9.31 3.81
N LEU A 188 0.16 10.28 2.93
CA LEU A 188 -0.95 11.23 3.11
C LEU A 188 -2.30 10.51 3.12
N ASP A 189 -2.52 9.56 2.21
CA ASP A 189 -3.77 8.79 2.11
C ASP A 189 -4.03 8.03 3.42
N LEU A 190 -3.01 7.31 3.93
CA LEU A 190 -3.12 6.63 5.22
C LEU A 190 -3.40 7.64 6.34
N LEU A 191 -2.56 8.67 6.46
CA LEU A 191 -2.66 9.66 7.54
C LEU A 191 -4.01 10.38 7.55
N THR A 192 -4.56 10.71 6.37
CA THR A 192 -5.88 11.32 6.23
C THR A 192 -6.99 10.37 6.67
N ASN A 193 -6.87 9.07 6.37
CA ASN A 193 -7.85 8.09 6.85
C ASN A 193 -7.80 7.98 8.39
N VAL A 194 -6.63 7.79 9.01
CA VAL A 194 -6.54 7.65 10.48
C VAL A 194 -7.01 8.91 11.21
N THR A 195 -6.78 10.11 10.67
CA THR A 195 -7.21 11.37 11.32
C THR A 195 -8.71 11.63 11.25
N THR A 196 -9.48 10.82 10.50
CA THR A 196 -10.96 10.89 10.54
C THR A 196 -11.56 10.46 11.89
N ILE A 197 -10.80 9.73 12.71
CA ILE A 197 -11.19 9.42 14.09
C ILE A 197 -10.70 10.56 14.99
N ASN A 198 -11.60 11.28 15.64
CA ASN A 198 -11.31 12.55 16.33
C ASN A 198 -10.15 12.46 17.32
N GLU A 199 -10.13 11.43 18.16
CA GLU A 199 -9.09 11.21 19.17
C GLU A 199 -7.72 11.02 18.53
N VAL A 200 -7.70 10.31 17.41
CA VAL A 200 -6.51 10.01 16.61
C VAL A 200 -6.04 11.24 15.87
N GLY A 201 -6.99 11.97 15.27
CA GLY A 201 -6.76 13.27 14.66
C GLY A 201 -6.06 14.19 15.65
N TYR A 202 -6.55 14.32 16.88
CA TYR A 202 -5.91 15.14 17.91
C TYR A 202 -4.47 14.72 18.21
N ILE A 203 -4.21 13.41 18.37
CA ILE A 203 -2.84 12.89 18.61
C ILE A 203 -1.93 13.22 17.44
N VAL A 204 -2.36 12.89 16.21
CA VAL A 204 -1.57 13.09 15.00
C VAL A 204 -1.31 14.57 14.75
N LEU A 205 -2.31 15.43 14.95
CA LEU A 205 -2.18 16.87 14.78
C LEU A 205 -1.24 17.51 15.80
N ASN A 206 -1.26 17.05 17.06
CA ASN A 206 -0.37 17.58 18.09
C ASN A 206 1.08 17.11 17.91
N HIS A 207 1.29 15.84 17.54
CA HIS A 207 2.63 15.27 17.43
C HIS A 207 3.28 15.55 16.07
N TYR A 208 2.49 15.70 14.99
CA TYR A 208 2.97 15.88 13.63
C TYR A 208 2.37 17.11 12.96
N SER A 209 2.12 18.19 13.70
CA SER A 209 1.49 19.45 13.23
C SER A 209 2.03 20.01 11.91
N GLN A 210 3.32 19.78 11.61
CA GLN A 210 3.93 20.11 10.32
C GLN A 210 3.26 19.46 9.10
N PHE A 211 2.47 18.40 9.31
CA PHE A 211 1.66 17.72 8.31
C PHE A 211 0.61 18.65 7.70
N LEU A 212 -0.05 19.48 8.52
CA LEU A 212 -1.10 20.40 8.06
C LEU A 212 -0.57 21.60 7.27
N ILE A 213 0.70 21.95 7.45
CA ILE A 213 1.31 23.10 6.75
C ILE A 213 1.50 22.78 5.24
N GLN A 214 1.44 21.51 4.86
CA GLN A 214 1.70 21.04 3.49
C GLN A 214 0.51 20.36 2.81
N LEU A 215 -0.67 20.33 3.46
CA LEU A 215 -1.95 20.04 2.82
C LEU A 215 -2.52 21.32 2.20
#